data_AF-A0A7C3QPY1-F1
#
_entry.id   AF-A0A7C3QPY1-F1
#
_cell.length_a   1.000
_cell.length_b   1.000
_cell.length_c   1.000
_cell.angle_alpha   90.00
_cell.angle_beta   90.00
_cell.angle_gamma   90.00
#
_symmetry.space_group_name_H-M   'P 1'
#
loop_
_entity.id
_entity.type
_entity.pdbx_description
1 polymer ?
#
loop_
_entity_poly.entity_id
_entity_poly.type
_entity_poly.pdbx_seq_one_letter_code
_entity_poly.pdbx_strand_id
1 'polypeptide(L)'
;KAVLRRFQPKDAGGAAAEAARVLERGKLRLDPERHTCHWDGHPVMLTVTEFLILQALATRPGVVKTRDALMDAAYDDQVYVDDRTIDSHIKRLRKKFKQADDSFDVIETLYGVGYRFKES
;
A
#
# COMPACT_ATOMS: atom_id res chain seq x y z
N LYS A 1 10.29 28.05 -20.55
CA LYS A 1 10.49 27.85 -19.09
C LYS A 1 9.16 27.37 -18.51
N ALA A 2 9.04 26.08 -18.21
CA ALA A 2 7.79 25.49 -17.75
C ALA A 2 7.65 25.64 -16.23
N VAL A 3 6.50 26.14 -15.78
CA VAL A 3 6.12 26.26 -14.37
C VAL A 3 5.21 25.08 -14.07
N LEU A 4 5.70 24.13 -13.26
CA LEU A 4 4.88 23.00 -12.81
C LEU A 4 3.98 23.43 -11.65
N ARG A 5 2.70 23.15 -11.86
CA ARG A 5 1.54 23.65 -11.11
C ARG A 5 1.36 22.82 -9.83
N ARG A 6 1.31 23.52 -8.70
CA ARG A 6 1.08 23.01 -7.33
C ARG A 6 -0.23 22.24 -7.23
N PHE A 7 -0.21 21.03 -6.64
CA PHE A 7 -1.41 20.30 -6.25
C PHE A 7 -1.71 20.58 -4.76
N GLN A 8 -2.91 21.07 -4.47
CA GLN A 8 -3.47 21.16 -3.12
C GLN A 8 -4.85 20.48 -3.14
N PRO A 9 -5.14 19.53 -2.25
CA PRO A 9 -6.51 19.25 -1.84
C PRO A 9 -6.86 20.10 -0.60
N LYS A 10 -8.07 20.62 -0.65
CA LYS A 10 -8.70 21.60 0.23
C LYS A 10 -9.34 20.89 1.42
N ASP A 11 -9.24 21.46 2.61
CA ASP A 11 -9.96 21.02 3.81
C ASP A 11 -11.49 21.04 3.61
N ALA A 12 -12.18 20.01 4.11
CA ALA A 12 -13.60 20.04 4.44
C ALA A 12 -13.88 19.12 5.64
N GLY A 13 -14.31 19.72 6.74
CA GLY A 13 -14.78 19.03 7.95
C GLY A 13 -16.27 18.67 7.88
N GLY A 14 -16.70 17.78 8.79
CA GLY A 14 -18.11 17.53 9.13
C GLY A 14 -18.54 16.07 9.00
N ALA A 15 -18.82 15.43 10.13
CA ALA A 15 -19.03 13.99 10.30
C ALA A 15 -20.33 13.45 9.67
N ALA A 16 -20.19 12.37 8.89
CA ALA A 16 -21.03 11.15 8.87
C ALA A 16 -20.84 10.36 7.56
N ALA A 17 -19.63 9.84 7.33
CA ALA A 17 -19.28 8.70 6.46
C ALA A 17 -17.76 8.68 6.38
N GLU A 18 -17.12 7.70 7.00
CA GLU A 18 -15.67 7.48 6.92
C GLU A 18 -15.33 6.89 5.53
N ALA A 19 -15.74 7.62 4.48
CA ALA A 19 -15.36 7.36 3.11
C ALA A 19 -13.84 7.47 3.02
N ALA A 20 -13.26 6.49 2.34
CA ALA A 20 -11.84 6.20 2.28
C ALA A 20 -10.99 7.44 1.97
N ARG A 21 -10.52 8.12 3.02
CA ARG A 21 -9.54 9.20 2.88
C ARG A 21 -8.28 8.62 2.26
N VAL A 22 -7.71 9.37 1.32
CA VAL A 22 -6.39 9.09 0.75
C VAL A 22 -5.40 8.86 1.91
N LEU A 23 -4.72 7.72 1.88
CA LEU A 23 -3.75 7.32 2.89
C LEU A 23 -2.37 7.81 2.45
N GLU A 24 -1.76 8.66 3.28
CA GLU A 24 -0.42 9.21 3.05
C GLU A 24 0.54 8.74 4.14
N ARG A 25 1.71 8.22 3.74
CA ARG A 25 2.77 7.71 4.63
C ARG A 25 4.13 8.00 4.03
N GLY A 26 4.81 9.06 4.51
CA GLY A 26 6.06 9.51 3.93
C GLY A 26 5.91 9.77 2.42
N LYS A 27 6.65 9.03 1.59
CA LYS A 27 6.57 9.09 0.12
C LYS A 27 5.34 8.39 -0.47
N LEU A 28 4.66 7.53 0.29
CA LEU A 28 3.53 6.75 -0.20
C LEU A 28 2.24 7.56 -0.16
N ARG A 29 1.47 7.49 -1.26
CA ARG A 29 0.10 7.98 -1.34
C ARG A 29 -0.80 6.93 -1.98
N LEU A 30 -1.81 6.45 -1.25
CA LEU A 30 -2.81 5.50 -1.70
C LEU A 30 -4.18 6.15 -1.73
N ASP A 31 -4.88 6.03 -2.86
CA ASP A 31 -6.29 6.41 -2.99
C ASP A 31 -7.12 5.12 -3.11
N PRO A 32 -7.83 4.72 -2.04
CA PRO A 32 -8.61 3.48 -2.06
C PRO A 32 -9.84 3.53 -2.97
N GLU A 33 -10.46 4.70 -3.12
CA GLU A 33 -11.63 4.83 -4.01
C GLU A 33 -11.20 4.64 -5.47
N ARG A 34 -10.04 5.18 -5.84
CA ARG A 34 -9.51 5.10 -7.21
C ARG A 34 -8.60 3.90 -7.44
N HIS A 35 -8.26 3.13 -6.41
CA HIS A 35 -7.25 2.08 -6.44
C HIS A 35 -5.91 2.56 -7.05
N THR A 36 -5.51 3.79 -6.73
CA THR A 36 -4.26 4.37 -7.26
C THR A 36 -3.18 4.45 -6.20
N CYS A 37 -1.94 4.18 -6.61
CA CYS A 37 -0.77 4.23 -5.77
C CYS A 37 0.27 5.17 -6.38
N HIS A 38 0.82 6.07 -5.57
CA HIS A 38 1.95 6.91 -5.94
C HIS A 38 3.07 6.77 -4.91
N TRP A 39 4.30 6.82 -5.38
CA TRP A 39 5.52 6.88 -4.58
C TRP A 39 6.31 8.12 -4.96
N ASP A 40 6.49 9.04 -4.02
CA ASP A 40 7.21 10.30 -4.24
C ASP A 40 6.66 11.08 -5.45
N GLY A 41 5.32 11.10 -5.59
CA GLY A 41 4.60 11.69 -6.71
C GLY A 41 4.57 10.86 -8.01
N HIS A 42 5.33 9.77 -8.11
CA HIS A 42 5.36 8.91 -9.30
C HIS A 42 4.32 7.80 -9.21
N PRO A 43 3.51 7.55 -10.24
CA PRO A 43 2.51 6.48 -10.22
C PRO A 43 3.19 5.10 -10.19
N VAL A 44 2.73 4.22 -9.30
CA VAL A 44 3.16 2.82 -9.23
C VAL A 44 1.97 1.94 -9.61
N MET A 45 2.06 1.24 -10.74
CA MET A 45 0.97 0.41 -11.25
C MET A 45 0.87 -0.91 -10.48
N LEU A 46 -0.12 -1.01 -9.59
CA LEU A 46 -0.38 -2.20 -8.80
C LEU A 46 -1.58 -2.99 -9.36
N THR A 47 -1.58 -4.31 -9.15
CA THR A 47 -2.82 -5.07 -9.27
C THR A 47 -3.73 -4.77 -8.08
N VAL A 48 -5.01 -5.15 -8.16
CA VAL A 48 -5.95 -4.99 -7.03
C VAL A 48 -5.41 -5.67 -5.77
N THR A 49 -4.98 -6.93 -5.87
CA THR A 49 -4.43 -7.68 -4.72
C THR A 49 -3.18 -7.02 -4.13
N GLU A 50 -2.26 -6.56 -4.97
CA GLU A 50 -1.06 -5.85 -4.51
C GLU A 50 -1.42 -4.54 -3.79
N PHE A 51 -2.41 -3.81 -4.31
CA PHE A 51 -2.91 -2.59 -3.68
C PHE A 51 -3.52 -2.88 -2.30
N LEU A 52 -4.37 -3.90 -2.19
CA LEU A 52 -5.01 -4.28 -0.93
C LEU A 52 -3.99 -4.75 0.12
N ILE A 53 -3.00 -5.57 -0.28
CA ILE A 53 -1.90 -5.98 0.60
C ILE A 53 -1.13 -4.76 1.11
N LEU A 54 -0.75 -3.85 0.20
CA LEU A 54 -0.02 -2.64 0.58
C LEU A 54 -0.86 -1.74 1.50
N GLN A 55 -2.13 -1.56 1.20
CA GLN A 55 -3.06 -0.79 2.03
C GLN A 55 -3.17 -1.40 3.44
N ALA A 56 -3.32 -2.72 3.54
CA ALA A 56 -3.42 -3.42 4.83
C ALA A 56 -2.15 -3.22 5.68
N LEU A 57 -0.98 -3.23 5.05
CA LEU A 57 0.30 -2.96 5.72
C LEU A 57 0.45 -1.49 6.12
N ALA A 58 0.09 -0.56 5.23
CA ALA A 58 0.30 0.88 5.42
C ALA A 58 -0.75 1.54 6.34
N THR A 59 -1.91 0.90 6.56
CA THR A 59 -2.97 1.38 7.46
C THR A 59 -2.44 1.56 8.88
N ARG A 60 -1.65 0.59 9.37
CA ARG A 60 -0.99 0.64 10.69
C ARG A 60 0.51 0.35 10.54
N PRO A 61 1.34 1.36 10.20
CA PRO A 61 2.79 1.21 10.14
C PRO A 61 3.36 0.65 11.44
N GLY A 62 4.48 -0.07 11.34
CA GLY A 62 5.14 -0.74 12.47
C GLY A 62 4.49 -2.06 12.90
N VAL A 63 3.19 -2.23 12.66
CA VAL A 63 2.44 -3.46 13.03
C VAL A 63 2.68 -4.57 12.01
N VAL A 64 3.03 -5.75 12.49
CA VAL A 64 3.20 -6.95 11.67
C VAL A 64 1.84 -7.54 11.32
N LYS A 65 1.62 -7.78 10.03
CA LYS A 65 0.50 -8.55 9.48
C LYS A 65 0.98 -9.96 9.14
N THR A 66 0.28 -10.97 9.62
CA THR A 66 0.52 -12.38 9.25
C THR A 66 0.14 -12.61 7.80
N ARG A 67 0.56 -13.74 7.23
CA ARG A 67 0.19 -14.13 5.86
C ARG A 67 -1.32 -14.28 5.74
N ASP A 68 -1.94 -14.98 6.69
CA ASP A 68 -3.40 -15.14 6.77
C ASP A 68 -4.11 -13.78 6.83
N ALA A 69 -3.67 -12.85 7.67
CA ALA A 69 -4.28 -11.53 7.74
C ALA A 69 -4.11 -10.70 6.46
N LEU A 70 -3.08 -10.95 5.66
CA LEU A 70 -2.90 -10.33 4.35
C LEU A 70 -3.69 -11.04 3.26
N MET A 71 -3.90 -12.35 3.41
CA MET A 71 -4.81 -13.13 2.57
C MET A 71 -6.25 -12.62 2.73
N ASP A 72 -6.74 -12.55 3.97
CA ASP A 72 -8.08 -12.06 4.31
C ASP A 72 -8.32 -10.62 3.83
N ALA A 73 -7.27 -9.78 3.84
CA ALA A 73 -7.38 -8.40 3.38
C ALA A 73 -7.42 -8.26 1.85
N ALA A 74 -6.88 -9.24 1.11
CA ALA A 74 -6.62 -9.12 -0.32
C ALA A 74 -7.54 -10.00 -1.19
N TYR A 75 -8.20 -10.98 -0.58
CA TYR A 75 -9.11 -11.92 -1.21
C TYR A 75 -10.44 -11.93 -0.45
N ASP A 76 -11.54 -11.98 -1.20
CA ASP A 76 -12.86 -12.25 -0.63
C ASP A 76 -12.92 -13.74 -0.20
N ASP A 77 -13.81 -14.08 0.75
CA ASP A 77 -13.89 -15.37 1.47
C ASP A 77 -14.08 -16.62 0.56
N GLN A 78 -14.18 -16.43 -0.76
CA GLN A 78 -14.44 -17.43 -1.77
C GLN A 78 -13.17 -17.94 -2.49
N VAL A 79 -11.97 -17.42 -2.18
CA VAL A 79 -10.73 -17.80 -2.88
C VAL A 79 -9.77 -18.57 -1.96
N TYR A 80 -9.70 -19.90 -2.13
CA TYR A 80 -8.66 -20.71 -1.49
C TYR A 80 -7.32 -20.52 -2.23
N VAL A 81 -6.36 -19.86 -1.58
CA VAL A 81 -5.02 -19.64 -2.13
C VAL A 81 -3.98 -20.00 -1.08
N ASP A 82 -2.86 -20.59 -1.52
CA ASP A 82 -1.71 -20.92 -0.67
C ASP A 82 -0.98 -19.65 -0.19
N ASP A 83 -0.60 -19.62 1.09
CA ASP A 83 0.27 -18.63 1.78
C ASP A 83 1.45 -18.12 0.97
N ARG A 84 2.09 -18.98 0.15
CA ARG A 84 3.20 -18.62 -0.76
C ARG A 84 2.80 -17.56 -1.78
N THR A 85 1.51 -17.32 -1.95
CA THR A 85 0.98 -16.28 -2.84
C THR A 85 1.22 -14.89 -2.27
N ILE A 86 1.11 -14.69 -0.95
CA ILE A 86 1.46 -13.42 -0.30
C ILE A 86 2.94 -13.10 -0.54
N ASP A 87 3.83 -14.06 -0.33
CA ASP A 87 5.27 -13.87 -0.56
C ASP A 87 5.57 -13.43 -2.01
N SER A 88 4.85 -14.01 -2.98
CA SER A 88 4.96 -13.65 -4.40
C SER A 88 4.48 -12.23 -4.68
N HIS A 89 3.36 -11.81 -4.08
CA HIS A 89 2.85 -10.44 -4.21
C HIS A 89 3.78 -9.43 -3.54
N ILE A 90 4.31 -9.72 -2.35
CA ILE A 90 5.30 -8.87 -1.67
C ILE A 90 6.57 -8.72 -2.53
N LYS A 91 7.04 -9.80 -3.16
CA LYS A 91 8.18 -9.75 -4.09
C LYS A 91 7.89 -8.84 -5.29
N ARG A 92 6.70 -8.94 -5.90
CA ARG A 92 6.30 -8.10 -7.03
C ARG A 92 6.14 -6.63 -6.64
N LEU A 93 5.50 -6.36 -5.50
CA LEU A 93 5.39 -5.03 -4.90
C LEU A 93 6.77 -4.39 -4.76
N ARG A 94 7.69 -5.04 -4.05
CA ARG A 94 9.07 -4.54 -3.88
C ARG A 94 9.75 -4.28 -5.22
N LYS A 95 9.59 -5.15 -6.22
CA LYS A 95 10.14 -4.94 -7.56
C LYS A 95 9.57 -3.69 -8.24
N LYS A 96 8.26 -3.48 -8.18
CA LYS A 96 7.59 -2.31 -8.79
C LYS A 96 7.99 -1.01 -8.12
N PHE A 97 8.08 -0.99 -6.79
CA PHE A 97 8.57 0.18 -6.09
C PHE A 97 10.05 0.45 -6.34
N LYS A 98 10.88 -0.60 -6.43
CA LYS A 98 12.29 -0.44 -6.82
C LYS A 98 12.50 0.14 -8.21
N GLN A 99 11.55 -0.06 -9.13
CA GLN A 99 11.59 0.61 -10.44
C GLN A 99 11.33 2.12 -10.36
N ALA A 100 10.64 2.59 -9.31
CA ALA A 100 10.40 4.01 -9.06
C ALA A 100 11.47 4.63 -8.14
N ASP A 101 12.01 3.86 -7.21
CA ASP A 101 13.00 4.27 -6.23
C ASP A 101 13.90 3.08 -5.85
N ASP A 102 15.13 3.05 -6.37
CA ASP A 102 16.10 1.95 -6.11
C ASP A 102 16.38 1.73 -4.61
N SER A 103 16.18 2.76 -3.79
CA SER A 103 16.38 2.70 -2.33
C SER A 103 15.16 2.15 -1.57
N PHE A 104 14.09 1.75 -2.26
CA PHE A 104 12.87 1.27 -1.62
C PHE A 104 13.11 0.06 -0.71
N ASP A 105 12.82 0.24 0.58
CA ASP A 105 12.99 -0.78 1.61
C ASP A 105 11.90 -0.75 2.72
N VAL A 106 10.78 -0.06 2.48
CA VAL A 106 9.75 0.19 3.53
C VAL A 106 8.85 -0.99 3.85
N ILE A 107 8.81 -2.04 3.03
CA ILE A 107 8.12 -3.29 3.37
C ILE A 107 9.14 -4.26 3.95
N GLU A 108 9.06 -4.53 5.24
CA GLU A 108 9.96 -5.43 5.96
C GLU A 108 9.37 -6.83 6.10
N THR A 109 10.25 -7.83 6.12
CA THR A 109 9.88 -9.22 6.42
C THR A 109 10.25 -9.51 7.88
N LEU A 110 9.28 -9.98 8.68
CA LEU A 110 9.56 -10.62 9.95
C LEU A 110 9.46 -12.14 9.75
N TYR A 111 10.60 -12.82 9.64
CA TYR A 111 10.67 -14.24 9.32
C TYR A 111 9.88 -15.08 10.32
N GLY A 112 9.10 -16.02 9.81
CA GLY A 112 8.21 -16.86 10.62
C GLY A 112 6.92 -16.18 11.10
N VAL A 113 6.75 -14.86 10.87
CA VAL A 113 5.57 -14.11 11.34
C VAL A 113 4.80 -13.49 10.17
N GLY A 114 5.45 -12.68 9.33
CA GLY A 114 4.77 -11.98 8.25
C GLY A 114 5.50 -10.74 7.78
N TYR A 115 4.74 -9.68 7.51
CA TYR A 115 5.24 -8.45 6.90
C TYR A 115 4.75 -7.21 7.63
N ARG A 116 5.52 -6.13 7.56
CA ARG A 116 5.08 -4.82 8.06
C ARG A 116 5.52 -3.70 7.13
N PHE A 117 4.79 -2.59 7.19
CA PHE A 117 5.25 -1.32 6.65
C PHE A 117 6.08 -0.61 7.72
N LYS A 118 7.25 -0.08 7.37
CA LYS A 118 8.12 0.66 8.31
C LYS A 118 7.38 1.86 8.90
N GLU A 119 7.63 2.13 10.17
CA GLU A 119 7.26 3.39 10.81
C GLU A 119 8.27 4.46 10.35
N SER A 120 7.79 5.62 9.93
CA SER A 120 8.61 6.75 9.45
C SER A 120 7.98 8.06 9.87
#